data_AF-A0A9E8SDZ2-F1
#
_entry.id   AF-A0A9E8SDZ2-F1
#
_cell.length_a   1.000
_cell.length_b   1.000
_cell.length_c   1.000
_cell.angle_alpha   90.00
_cell.angle_beta   90.00
_cell.angle_gamma   90.00
#
_symmetry.space_group_name_H-M   'P 1'
#
loop_
_entity.id
_entity.type
_entity.pdbx_description
1 polymer ?
#
loop_
_entity_poly.entity_id
_entity_poly.type
_entity_poly.pdbx_seq_one_letter_code
_entity_poly.pdbx_strand_id
1 'polypeptide(L)'
;MKEVDTSSNLNSRIKLFADWLNNGGVKTIWSNHLLEDLIKVKFRADGTVDESTVSSVVRASLLAYEGTQWTPPHSSIELMTEYQTTLQKALFFEQIMIDTKEDFDSIYEQHKNSESTLYRGVTEAKWRIYSSLQRYWINEKLYENGTDYKTFIEKTISNAKKQNGGILEKFFKKNGISPRE
;
A
#
# COMPACT_ATOMS: atom_id res chain seq x y z
N MET A 1 -10.53 -3.23 14.85
CA MET A 1 -9.58 -2.17 14.48
C MET A 1 -8.37 -2.37 15.38
N LYS A 2 -7.20 -2.75 14.85
CA LYS A 2 -6.00 -2.88 15.70
C LYS A 2 -5.63 -1.47 16.17
N GLU A 3 -5.27 -1.33 17.45
CA GLU A 3 -4.56 -0.14 17.91
C GLU A 3 -3.21 -0.13 17.20
N VAL A 4 -3.13 0.62 16.11
CA VAL A 4 -1.85 1.05 15.56
C VAL A 4 -1.26 1.95 16.65
N ASP A 5 -0.03 1.68 17.10
CA ASP A 5 0.70 2.63 17.94
C ASP A 5 0.93 3.91 17.12
N THR A 6 -0.06 4.79 17.19
CA THR A 6 -0.11 6.10 16.56
C THR A 6 0.33 7.13 17.57
N SER A 7 1.47 6.95 18.23
CA SER A 7 2.26 8.10 18.66
C SER A 7 2.76 8.84 17.41
N SER A 8 1.82 9.39 16.62
CA SER A 8 2.05 10.23 15.46
C SER A 8 2.60 11.56 15.98
N ASN A 9 3.86 11.52 16.38
CA ASN A 9 4.69 12.68 16.60
C ASN A 9 4.56 13.57 15.36
N LEU A 10 4.55 14.89 15.57
CA LEU A 10 4.43 15.90 14.52
C LEU A 10 5.35 15.62 13.31
N ASN A 11 6.51 15.03 13.57
CA ASN A 11 7.45 14.53 12.55
C ASN A 11 6.81 13.57 11.53
N SER A 12 6.08 12.55 12.00
CA SER A 12 5.46 11.55 11.12
C SER A 12 4.37 12.18 10.26
N ARG A 13 3.58 13.11 10.82
CA ARG A 13 2.56 13.86 10.05
C ARG A 13 3.18 14.73 8.98
N ILE A 14 4.29 15.40 9.30
CA ILE A 14 4.99 16.25 8.35
C ILE A 14 5.61 15.42 7.24
N LYS A 15 6.20 14.26 7.54
CA LYS A 15 6.69 13.33 6.52
C LYS A 15 5.56 12.89 5.58
N LEU A 16 4.43 12.42 6.15
CA LEU A 16 3.25 12.01 5.40
C LEU A 16 2.73 13.14 4.48
N PHE A 17 2.65 14.36 5.01
CA PHE A 17 2.18 15.51 4.24
C PHE A 17 3.20 15.96 3.19
N ALA A 18 4.50 15.94 3.50
CA ALA A 18 5.56 16.25 2.56
C ALA A 18 5.57 15.28 1.37
N ASP A 19 5.36 13.98 1.61
CA ASP A 19 5.22 12.99 0.55
C ASP A 19 4.07 13.33 -0.39
N TRP A 20 2.92 13.76 0.16
CA TRP A 20 1.80 14.22 -0.64
C TRP A 20 2.12 15.48 -1.45
N LEU A 21 2.77 16.47 -0.82
CA LEU A 21 3.20 17.70 -1.50
C LEU A 21 4.13 17.37 -2.69
N ASN A 22 5.12 16.51 -2.47
CA ASN A 22 6.09 16.08 -3.49
C ASN A 22 5.44 15.31 -4.65
N ASN A 23 4.33 14.62 -4.39
CA ASN A 23 3.56 13.89 -5.40
C ASN A 23 2.47 14.75 -6.10
N GLY A 24 2.63 16.08 -6.10
CA GLY A 24 1.74 17.00 -6.81
C GLY A 24 0.64 17.62 -5.94
N GLY A 25 0.58 17.29 -4.65
CA GLY A 25 -0.38 17.84 -3.68
C GLY A 25 -0.33 19.37 -3.60
N VAL A 26 0.85 19.98 -3.77
CA VAL A 26 1.03 21.45 -3.78
C VAL A 26 0.07 22.14 -4.74
N LYS A 27 -0.17 21.56 -5.93
CA LYS A 27 -1.03 22.15 -6.98
C LYS A 27 -2.52 22.19 -6.59
N THR A 28 -2.90 21.45 -5.56
CA THR A 28 -4.28 21.38 -5.07
C THR A 28 -4.54 22.34 -3.91
N ILE A 29 -3.50 22.98 -3.36
CA ILE A 29 -3.64 23.97 -2.29
C ILE A 29 -3.99 25.32 -2.90
N TRP A 30 -5.19 25.82 -2.61
CA TRP A 30 -5.64 27.14 -3.06
C TRP A 30 -5.34 28.28 -2.08
N SER A 31 -4.99 27.94 -0.83
CA SER A 31 -4.70 28.93 0.20
C SER A 31 -3.24 29.38 0.13
N ASN A 32 -3.00 30.59 -0.37
CA ASN A 32 -1.68 31.22 -0.36
C ASN A 32 -1.13 31.34 1.07
N HIS A 33 -1.99 31.62 2.05
CA HIS A 33 -1.61 31.68 3.46
C HIS A 33 -1.05 30.33 3.96
N LEU A 34 -1.68 29.21 3.59
CA LEU A 34 -1.15 27.90 3.95
C LEU A 34 0.21 27.63 3.28
N LEU A 35 0.36 28.00 2.01
CA LEU A 35 1.63 27.84 1.29
C LEU A 35 2.76 28.66 1.95
N GLU A 36 2.49 29.91 2.31
CA GLU A 36 3.44 30.78 3.00
C GLU A 36 3.84 30.22 4.37
N ASP A 37 2.90 29.66 5.12
CA ASP A 37 3.18 29.05 6.41
C ASP A 37 3.95 27.73 6.29
N LEU A 38 3.68 26.92 5.25
CA LEU A 38 4.43 25.70 4.98
C LEU A 38 5.91 25.97 4.71
N ILE A 39 6.24 27.08 4.04
CA ILE A 39 7.63 27.50 3.78
C ILE A 39 8.38 27.84 5.08
N LYS A 40 7.66 28.27 6.14
CA LYS A 40 8.26 28.66 7.41
C LYS A 40 8.64 27.47 8.29
N VAL A 41 8.15 26.27 7.98
CA VAL A 41 8.44 25.05 8.74
C VAL A 41 9.93 24.70 8.62
N LYS A 42 10.62 24.55 9.75
CA LYS A 42 12.05 24.22 9.81
C LYS A 42 12.31 22.86 10.44
N PHE A 43 13.44 22.27 10.09
CA PHE A 43 13.97 21.05 10.69
C PHE A 43 15.21 21.39 11.53
N ARG A 44 15.37 20.68 12.64
CA ARG A 44 16.55 20.69 13.50
C ARG A 44 17.66 19.85 12.88
N ALA A 45 18.86 19.93 13.47
CA ALA A 45 20.04 19.22 12.98
C ALA A 45 19.91 17.68 12.99
N ASP A 46 19.05 17.14 13.85
CA ASP A 46 18.73 15.71 13.94
C ASP A 46 17.66 15.25 12.91
N GLY A 47 17.20 16.16 12.04
CA GLY A 47 16.16 15.87 11.06
C GLY A 47 14.73 15.93 11.63
N THR A 48 14.55 16.25 12.91
CA THR A 48 13.22 16.45 13.50
C THR A 48 12.69 17.84 13.22
N VAL A 49 11.37 18.01 13.12
CA VAL A 49 10.73 19.32 12.94
C VAL A 49 10.90 20.19 14.17
N ASP A 50 11.23 21.47 13.95
CA ASP A 50 11.10 22.51 14.95
C ASP A 50 9.64 22.91 15.14
N GLU A 51 9.00 22.32 16.14
CA GLU A 51 7.60 22.55 16.53
C GLU A 51 7.19 24.02 16.66
N SER A 52 8.13 24.89 17.06
CA SER A 52 7.88 26.32 17.25
C SER A 52 7.63 27.06 15.93
N THR A 53 8.07 26.49 14.81
CA THR A 53 7.90 27.03 13.46
C THR A 53 6.62 26.56 12.76
N VAL A 54 5.88 25.63 13.38
CA VAL A 54 4.68 25.03 12.79
C VAL A 54 3.44 25.78 13.26
N SER A 55 2.87 26.60 12.36
CA SER A 55 1.66 27.37 12.65
C SER A 55 0.44 26.47 12.92
N SER A 56 -0.58 27.03 13.58
CA SER A 56 -1.84 26.33 13.84
C SER A 56 -2.54 25.90 12.54
N VAL A 57 -2.44 26.70 11.48
CA VAL A 57 -3.02 26.39 10.15
C VAL A 57 -2.33 25.21 9.50
N VAL A 58 -1.00 25.15 9.60
CA VAL A 58 -0.23 23.98 9.15
C VAL A 58 -0.63 22.75 9.96
N ARG A 59 -0.65 22.84 11.30
CA ARG A 59 -1.08 21.72 12.17
C ARG A 59 -2.48 21.20 11.82
N ALA A 60 -3.43 22.10 11.60
CA ALA A 60 -4.79 21.73 11.20
C ALA A 60 -4.80 21.02 9.85
N SER A 61 -3.99 21.49 8.88
CA SER A 61 -3.90 20.89 7.55
C SER A 61 -3.24 19.51 7.57
N LEU A 62 -2.19 19.33 8.39
CA LEU A 62 -1.56 18.03 8.64
C LEU A 62 -2.58 17.02 9.19
N LEU A 63 -3.34 17.42 10.22
CA LEU A 63 -4.37 16.57 10.82
C LEU A 63 -5.51 16.24 9.84
N ALA A 64 -5.98 17.24 9.09
CA ALA A 64 -7.03 17.03 8.10
C ALA A 64 -6.58 16.04 7.02
N TYR A 65 -5.36 16.20 6.50
CA TYR A 65 -4.80 15.29 5.51
C TYR A 65 -4.60 13.89 6.07
N GLU A 66 -4.02 13.76 7.27
CA GLU A 66 -3.90 12.47 7.96
C GLU A 66 -5.27 11.79 8.10
N GLY A 67 -6.30 12.54 8.48
CA GLY A 67 -7.70 12.11 8.50
C GLY A 67 -8.16 11.42 7.21
N THR A 68 -7.79 11.98 6.05
CA THR A 68 -8.12 11.38 4.74
C THR A 68 -7.41 10.07 4.45
N GLN A 69 -6.32 9.77 5.17
CA GLN A 69 -5.53 8.55 5.01
C GLN A 69 -6.00 7.42 5.93
N TRP A 70 -6.91 7.69 6.87
CA TRP A 70 -7.51 6.68 7.75
C TRP A 70 -8.61 5.85 7.08
N THR A 71 -8.89 6.11 5.80
CA THR A 71 -9.85 5.34 5.02
C THR A 71 -9.13 4.45 4.01
N PRO A 72 -9.60 3.20 3.81
CA PRO A 72 -9.10 2.39 2.72
C PRO A 72 -9.36 3.06 1.36
N PRO A 73 -8.52 2.79 0.35
CA PRO A 73 -8.79 3.20 -1.01
C PRO A 73 -10.17 2.69 -1.45
N HIS A 74 -10.97 3.55 -2.06
CA HIS A 74 -12.30 3.18 -2.52
C HIS A 74 -12.22 2.11 -3.62
N SER A 75 -12.59 0.87 -3.34
CA SER A 75 -12.58 -0.18 -4.36
C SER A 75 -13.77 -0.03 -5.29
N SER A 76 -13.55 0.02 -6.61
CA SER A 76 -14.59 -0.18 -7.60
C SER A 76 -14.18 -1.29 -8.58
N ILE A 77 -15.17 -1.84 -9.29
CA ILE A 77 -14.93 -2.86 -10.33
C ILE A 77 -14.27 -2.26 -11.58
N GLU A 78 -14.43 -0.95 -11.78
CA GLU A 78 -13.99 -0.20 -12.95
C GLU A 78 -12.62 0.46 -12.76
N LEU A 79 -12.23 0.73 -11.51
CA LEU A 79 -11.02 1.46 -11.17
C LEU A 79 -10.11 0.60 -10.30
N MET A 80 -8.89 0.35 -10.78
CA MET A 80 -7.85 -0.22 -9.95
C MET A 80 -7.42 0.81 -8.92
N THR A 81 -7.67 0.51 -7.65
CA THR A 81 -7.13 1.29 -6.55
C THR A 81 -5.82 0.74 -5.98
N GLU A 82 -5.05 1.67 -5.47
CA GLU A 82 -3.75 1.42 -4.85
C GLU A 82 -3.76 2.14 -3.50
N TYR A 83 -3.11 1.54 -2.49
CA TYR A 83 -2.74 2.30 -1.30
C TYR A 83 -1.85 3.45 -1.73
N GLN A 84 -2.10 4.65 -1.23
CA GLN A 84 -1.33 5.84 -1.59
C GLN A 84 -0.25 6.15 -0.57
N THR A 85 -0.45 5.76 0.68
CA THR A 85 0.43 6.10 1.80
C THR A 85 0.73 4.88 2.67
N THR A 86 1.88 4.92 3.35
CA THR A 86 2.26 3.92 4.37
C THR A 86 1.24 3.88 5.51
N LEU A 87 0.61 5.02 5.82
CA LEU A 87 -0.46 5.10 6.82
C LEU A 87 -1.70 4.30 6.39
N GLN A 88 -2.15 4.43 5.14
CA GLN A 88 -3.27 3.62 4.62
C GLN A 88 -2.95 2.11 4.66
N LYS A 89 -1.70 1.72 4.40
CA LYS A 89 -1.27 0.31 4.50
C LYS A 89 -1.33 -0.22 5.93
N ALA A 90 -1.05 0.62 6.93
CA ALA A 90 -1.00 0.22 8.34
C ALA A 90 -2.36 -0.30 8.85
N LEU A 91 -3.44 0.05 8.17
CA LEU A 91 -4.79 -0.45 8.46
C LEU A 91 -4.93 -1.96 8.19
N PHE A 92 -4.12 -2.51 7.29
CA PHE A 92 -4.25 -3.88 6.78
C PHE A 92 -3.02 -4.76 7.03
N PHE A 93 -1.85 -4.14 7.13
CA PHE A 93 -0.58 -4.83 7.27
C PHE A 93 0.17 -4.33 8.50
N GLU A 94 0.80 -5.27 9.20
CA GLU A 94 1.85 -4.92 10.14
C GLU A 94 3.05 -4.41 9.35
N GLN A 95 3.62 -3.29 9.82
CA GLN A 95 4.70 -2.60 9.12
C GLN A 95 5.84 -2.35 10.09
N ILE A 96 7.06 -2.57 9.59
CA ILE A 96 8.29 -2.35 10.31
C ILE A 96 9.17 -1.49 9.42
N MET A 97 9.56 -0.32 9.93
CA MET A 97 10.50 0.56 9.25
C MET A 97 11.92 0.05 9.50
N ILE A 98 12.71 -0.05 8.43
CA ILE A 98 14.11 -0.49 8.47
C ILE A 98 14.92 0.61 7.79
N ASP A 99 15.52 1.48 8.58
CA ASP A 99 16.32 2.60 8.08
C ASP A 99 17.82 2.30 8.17
N THR A 100 18.22 1.41 9.08
CA THR A 100 19.61 1.03 9.34
C THR A 100 19.85 -0.48 9.20
N LYS A 101 21.14 -0.86 9.15
CA LYS A 101 21.52 -2.27 9.15
C LYS A 101 21.16 -2.93 10.49
N GLU A 102 21.31 -2.19 11.58
CA GLU A 102 21.00 -2.62 12.93
C GLU A 102 19.50 -2.92 13.10
N ASP A 103 18.62 -2.10 12.49
CA ASP A 103 17.18 -2.38 12.45
C ASP A 103 16.90 -3.71 11.76
N PHE A 104 17.55 -3.94 10.60
CA PHE A 104 17.38 -5.19 9.86
C PHE A 104 17.86 -6.40 10.66
N ASP A 105 19.07 -6.34 11.23
CA ASP A 105 19.68 -7.43 11.98
C ASP A 105 18.79 -7.82 13.19
N SER A 106 18.22 -6.84 13.89
CA SER A 106 17.30 -7.09 15.00
C SER A 106 16.04 -7.83 14.56
N ILE A 107 15.40 -7.38 13.47
CA ILE A 107 14.17 -7.99 12.95
C ILE A 107 14.45 -9.39 12.41
N TYR A 108 15.56 -9.56 11.71
CA TYR A 108 15.96 -10.87 11.20
C TYR A 108 16.16 -11.86 12.34
N GLU A 109 16.91 -11.49 13.38
CA GLU A 109 17.15 -12.37 14.53
C GLU A 109 15.87 -12.74 15.27
N GLN A 110 14.92 -11.81 15.38
CA GLN A 110 13.61 -12.05 16.00
C GLN A 110 12.75 -13.04 15.21
N HIS A 111 12.85 -13.03 13.87
CA HIS A 111 11.91 -13.73 13.00
C HIS A 111 12.52 -14.87 12.16
N LYS A 112 13.84 -15.11 12.23
CA LYS A 112 14.52 -16.14 11.41
C LYS A 112 13.97 -17.57 11.56
N ASN A 113 13.28 -17.86 12.66
CA ASN A 113 12.65 -19.15 12.94
C ASN A 113 11.11 -19.12 12.82
N SER A 114 10.52 -18.08 12.24
CA SER A 114 9.06 -18.03 12.03
C SER A 114 8.66 -18.86 10.82
N GLU A 115 7.81 -19.87 11.00
CA GLU A 115 7.38 -20.77 9.92
C GLU A 115 6.08 -20.32 9.21
N SER A 116 5.35 -19.37 9.79
CA SER A 116 4.01 -18.96 9.31
C SER A 116 3.89 -17.47 9.00
N THR A 117 4.99 -16.81 8.64
CA THR A 117 5.01 -15.37 8.35
C THR A 117 5.64 -15.09 7.01
N LEU A 118 4.94 -14.32 6.18
CA LEU A 118 5.42 -13.87 4.88
C LEU A 118 5.81 -12.40 4.97
N TYR A 119 7.09 -12.14 4.74
CA TYR A 119 7.63 -10.78 4.67
C TYR A 119 7.65 -10.31 3.23
N ARG A 120 7.35 -9.03 3.02
CA ARG A 120 7.49 -8.38 1.73
C ARG A 120 8.22 -7.06 1.92
N GLY A 121 9.41 -6.95 1.32
CA GLY A 121 10.10 -5.68 1.22
C GLY A 121 9.31 -4.72 0.32
N VAL A 122 9.13 -3.49 0.78
CA VAL A 122 8.43 -2.44 0.02
C VAL A 122 9.21 -1.14 0.16
N THR A 123 9.58 -0.54 -0.97
CA THR A 123 10.37 0.70 -1.02
C THR A 123 9.50 1.94 -1.23
N GLU A 124 8.24 1.78 -1.61
CA GLU A 124 7.33 2.89 -1.90
C GLU A 124 5.99 2.75 -1.17
N ALA A 125 5.41 3.88 -0.79
CA ALA A 125 4.10 3.92 -0.15
C ALA A 125 2.96 3.49 -1.08
N LYS A 126 3.15 3.57 -2.41
CA LYS A 126 2.18 3.09 -3.39
C LYS A 126 2.19 1.58 -3.46
N TRP A 127 1.04 0.93 -3.36
CA TRP A 127 0.95 -0.53 -3.53
C TRP A 127 -0.37 -0.96 -4.14
N ARG A 128 -0.26 -1.75 -5.21
CA ARG A 128 -1.37 -2.39 -5.91
C ARG A 128 -2.04 -3.43 -5.04
N ILE A 129 -3.33 -3.25 -4.82
CA ILE A 129 -4.22 -4.14 -4.06
C ILE A 129 -4.58 -5.40 -4.86
N TYR A 130 -4.32 -5.39 -6.17
CA TYR A 130 -4.77 -6.42 -7.11
C TYR A 130 -3.61 -7.30 -7.59
N SER A 131 -3.86 -8.60 -7.71
CA SER A 131 -2.99 -9.56 -8.39
C SER A 131 -2.88 -9.25 -9.88
N SER A 132 -1.85 -9.76 -10.56
CA SER A 132 -1.68 -9.56 -12.01
C SER A 132 -2.90 -9.98 -12.82
N LEU A 133 -3.58 -11.05 -12.40
CA LEU A 133 -4.75 -11.57 -13.07
C LEU A 133 -6.02 -10.76 -12.79
N GLN A 134 -6.17 -10.22 -11.58
CA GLN A 134 -7.22 -9.26 -11.27
C GLN A 134 -7.07 -7.99 -12.10
N ARG A 135 -5.84 -7.48 -12.23
CA ARG A 135 -5.55 -6.30 -13.07
C ARG A 135 -5.90 -6.53 -14.53
N TYR A 136 -5.54 -7.70 -15.07
CA TYR A 136 -5.95 -8.09 -16.42
C TYR A 136 -7.47 -8.06 -16.57
N TRP A 137 -8.20 -8.67 -15.62
CA TRP A 137 -9.65 -8.69 -15.66
C TRP A 137 -10.31 -7.31 -15.58
N ILE A 138 -9.77 -6.38 -14.77
CA ILE A 138 -10.24 -5.00 -14.67
C ILE A 138 -9.89 -4.20 -15.93
N ASN A 139 -8.63 -4.22 -16.35
CA ASN A 139 -8.14 -3.41 -17.47
C ASN A 139 -8.78 -3.79 -18.81
N GLU A 140 -9.00 -5.08 -19.04
CA GLU A 140 -9.69 -5.59 -20.23
C GLU A 140 -11.22 -5.53 -20.09
N LYS A 141 -11.72 -4.94 -19.00
CA LYS A 141 -13.15 -4.74 -18.74
C LYS A 141 -13.98 -6.01 -18.83
N LEU A 142 -13.41 -7.14 -18.42
CA LEU A 142 -14.06 -8.45 -18.56
C LEU A 142 -15.33 -8.56 -17.71
N TYR A 143 -15.51 -7.67 -16.73
CA TYR A 143 -16.75 -7.51 -15.99
C TYR A 143 -17.95 -7.06 -16.85
N GLU A 144 -17.71 -6.33 -17.95
CA GLU A 144 -18.78 -5.89 -18.87
C GLU A 144 -19.44 -7.08 -19.58
N ASN A 145 -18.73 -8.21 -19.69
CA ASN A 145 -19.26 -9.47 -20.23
C ASN A 145 -20.16 -10.23 -19.24
N GLY A 146 -20.60 -9.61 -18.14
CA GLY A 146 -21.44 -10.20 -17.11
C GLY A 146 -20.78 -11.35 -16.33
N THR A 147 -19.46 -11.47 -16.41
CA THR A 147 -18.70 -12.54 -15.76
C THR A 147 -17.96 -11.95 -14.56
N ASP A 148 -18.37 -12.34 -13.35
CA ASP A 148 -17.64 -11.98 -12.14
C ASP A 148 -16.23 -12.62 -12.13
N TYR A 149 -15.33 -12.08 -11.29
CA TYR A 149 -13.94 -12.52 -11.26
C TYR A 149 -13.78 -14.01 -10.92
N LYS A 150 -14.61 -14.57 -10.04
CA LYS A 150 -14.53 -15.99 -9.67
C LYS A 150 -14.87 -16.87 -10.87
N THR A 151 -15.96 -16.56 -11.57
CA THR A 151 -16.36 -17.27 -12.78
C THR A 151 -15.29 -17.16 -13.87
N PHE A 152 -14.65 -16.00 -14.00
CA PHE A 152 -13.52 -15.82 -14.93
C PHE A 152 -12.33 -16.76 -14.60
N ILE A 153 -11.96 -16.89 -13.31
CA ILE A 153 -10.90 -17.81 -12.88
C ILE A 153 -11.27 -19.26 -13.15
N GLU A 154 -12.48 -19.68 -12.80
CA GLU A 154 -12.94 -21.04 -13.01
C GLU A 154 -12.93 -21.43 -14.49
N LYS A 155 -13.41 -20.51 -15.36
CA LYS A 155 -13.34 -20.69 -16.82
C LYS A 155 -11.90 -20.76 -17.32
N THR A 156 -11.03 -19.87 -16.84
CA THR A 156 -9.61 -19.84 -17.23
C THR A 156 -8.91 -21.16 -16.88
N ILE A 157 -9.12 -21.68 -15.66
CA ILE A 157 -8.57 -22.96 -15.22
C ILE A 157 -9.14 -24.12 -16.04
N SER A 158 -10.45 -24.13 -16.28
CA SER A 158 -11.12 -25.17 -17.08
C SER A 158 -10.59 -25.20 -18.52
N ASN A 159 -10.41 -24.03 -19.12
CA ASN A 159 -9.85 -23.89 -20.47
C ASN A 159 -8.40 -24.36 -20.52
N ALA A 160 -7.57 -23.94 -19.56
CA ALA A 160 -6.17 -24.36 -19.48
C ALA A 160 -6.01 -25.88 -19.34
N LYS A 161 -6.87 -26.53 -18.54
CA LYS A 161 -6.89 -28.00 -18.41
C LYS A 161 -7.22 -28.72 -19.72
N LYS A 162 -8.01 -28.11 -20.60
CA LYS A 162 -8.43 -28.70 -21.89
C LYS A 162 -7.50 -28.33 -23.05
N GLN A 163 -6.77 -27.22 -22.93
CA GLN A 163 -5.91 -26.69 -23.98
C GLN A 163 -4.83 -27.68 -24.39
N ASN A 164 -4.47 -27.68 -25.69
CA ASN A 164 -3.46 -28.54 -26.28
C ASN A 164 -3.62 -30.04 -25.94
N GLY A 165 -4.86 -30.53 -25.93
CA GLY A 165 -5.17 -31.94 -25.66
C GLY A 165 -4.88 -32.35 -24.21
N GLY A 166 -5.05 -31.42 -23.26
CA GLY A 166 -4.84 -31.64 -21.83
C GLY A 166 -3.38 -31.83 -21.43
N ILE A 167 -2.46 -31.15 -22.11
CA ILE A 167 -1.01 -31.30 -21.87
C ILE A 167 -0.61 -30.95 -20.44
N LEU A 168 -1.23 -29.92 -19.85
CA LEU A 168 -1.01 -29.52 -18.46
C LEU A 168 -1.50 -30.59 -17.49
N GLU A 169 -2.68 -31.17 -17.74
CA GLU A 169 -3.20 -32.26 -16.92
C GLU A 169 -2.29 -33.49 -16.99
N LYS A 170 -1.81 -33.84 -18.18
CA LYS A 170 -0.84 -34.92 -18.39
C LYS A 170 0.49 -34.65 -17.68
N PHE A 171 0.98 -33.41 -17.74
CA PHE A 171 2.20 -32.98 -17.06
C PHE A 171 2.08 -33.12 -15.54
N PHE A 172 1.00 -32.61 -14.93
CA PHE A 172 0.81 -32.71 -13.48
C PHE A 172 0.66 -34.16 -13.02
N LYS A 173 -0.12 -34.98 -13.75
CA LYS A 173 -0.23 -36.42 -13.48
C LYS A 173 1.12 -37.13 -13.55
N LYS A 174 1.94 -36.82 -14.57
CA LYS A 174 3.27 -37.43 -14.75
C LYS A 174 4.22 -37.07 -13.61
N ASN A 175 4.09 -35.87 -13.03
CA ASN A 175 4.94 -35.40 -11.94
C ASN A 175 4.36 -35.67 -10.54
N GLY A 176 3.23 -36.38 -10.43
CA GLY A 176 2.60 -36.68 -9.14
C GLY A 176 2.03 -35.46 -8.40
N ILE A 177 1.82 -34.34 -9.10
CA ILE A 177 1.31 -33.10 -8.51
C ILE A 177 -0.22 -33.14 -8.57
N SER A 178 -0.86 -33.32 -7.42
CA SER A 178 -2.32 -33.26 -7.27
C SER A 178 -2.75 -31.83 -6.89
N PRO A 179 -3.71 -31.19 -7.59
CA PRO A 179 -4.24 -29.87 -7.20
C PRO A 179 -5.10 -29.87 -5.91
N ARG A 180 -5.01 -30.93 -5.11
CA ARG A 180 -5.73 -31.09 -3.85
C ARG A 180 -4.71 -31.37 -2.76
N GLU A 181 -4.12 -30.29 -2.26
CA GLU A 181 -3.60 -30.06 -0.91
C GLU A 181 -3.47 -28.54 -0.74
#